data_AF-F6DBC2-F1
#
_entry.id   AF-F6DBC2-F1
#
_cell.length_a   1.000
_cell.length_b   1.000
_cell.length_c   1.000
_cell.angle_alpha   90.00
_cell.angle_beta   90.00
_cell.angle_gamma   90.00
#
_symmetry.space_group_name_H-M   'P 1'
#
loop_
_entity.id
_entity.type
_entity.pdbx_description
1 polymer ?
#
loop_
_entity_poly.entity_id
_entity_poly.type
_entity_poly.pdbx_seq_one_letter_code
_entity_poly.pdbx_strand_id
1 'polypeptide(L)'
;MKVAIDNRQDLVGLTCPVGLDQPEQDEFWMQKALALADYAQQQGEVPVGALVVLKQQCISVGYNQSIALHDPTAHAEIMALRQAGQVMQNYRLPAAELYVTLEPCAMCATALVHARIARLIYGASDPKSGAVGSQINLAQCAFLNHQFEVVQGVLGEQASLQLSAFFKQRRLVKKQQA
;
A
#
# COMPACT_ATOMS: atom_id res chain seq x y z
N MET A 1 8.01 -22.20 0.67
CA MET A 1 8.52 -21.65 1.95
C MET A 1 7.95 -20.26 2.11
N LYS A 2 6.97 -20.06 3.00
CA LYS A 2 6.51 -18.72 3.38
C LYS A 2 7.59 -18.14 4.30
N VAL A 3 8.32 -17.13 3.84
CA VAL A 3 9.16 -16.33 4.73
C VAL A 3 8.18 -15.55 5.60
N ALA A 4 7.93 -16.02 6.82
CA ALA A 4 7.26 -15.22 7.82
C ALA A 4 8.18 -14.02 8.09
N ILE A 5 7.74 -12.83 7.69
CA ILE A 5 8.44 -11.60 8.06
C ILE A 5 8.07 -11.36 9.51
N ASP A 6 8.85 -11.93 10.43
CA ASP A 6 8.63 -11.85 11.88
C ASP A 6 8.78 -10.40 12.39
N ASN A 7 9.49 -9.55 11.65
CA ASN A 7 9.62 -8.13 11.96
C ASN A 7 9.46 -7.26 10.71
N ARG A 8 8.34 -6.54 10.62
CA ARG A 8 8.04 -5.56 9.54
C ARG A 8 9.17 -4.57 9.25
N GLN A 9 10.03 -4.29 10.24
CA GLN A 9 11.19 -3.41 10.07
C GLN A 9 12.29 -4.01 9.21
N ASP A 10 12.35 -5.33 9.05
CA ASP A 10 13.36 -6.02 8.24
C ASP A 10 13.22 -5.70 6.74
N LEU A 11 12.06 -5.18 6.33
CA LEU A 11 11.85 -4.66 4.98
C LEU A 11 12.50 -3.29 4.77
N VAL A 12 12.66 -2.48 5.82
CA VAL A 12 13.30 -1.17 5.70
C VAL A 12 14.80 -1.39 5.48
N GLY A 13 15.33 -0.81 4.42
CA GLY A 13 16.72 -1.05 3.99
C GLY A 13 16.86 -2.21 3.00
N LEU A 14 15.82 -3.00 2.77
CA LEU A 14 15.83 -4.00 1.71
C LEU A 14 16.04 -3.31 0.36
N THR A 15 16.87 -3.90 -0.49
CA THR A 15 17.09 -3.46 -1.87
C THR A 15 16.50 -4.46 -2.85
N CYS A 16 15.99 -3.96 -3.97
CA CYS A 16 15.56 -4.82 -5.06
C CYS A 16 16.76 -5.59 -5.64
N PRO A 17 16.63 -6.90 -5.96
CA PRO A 17 17.68 -7.64 -6.63
C PRO A 17 18.13 -6.98 -7.94
N VAL A 18 19.44 -6.98 -8.18
CA VAL A 18 20.01 -6.51 -9.45
C VAL A 18 19.65 -7.46 -10.60
N GLY A 19 19.38 -6.89 -11.77
CA GLY A 19 19.10 -7.64 -12.99
C GLY A 19 17.62 -7.91 -13.27
N LEU A 20 16.71 -7.49 -12.39
CA LEU A 20 15.27 -7.52 -12.65
C LEU A 20 14.86 -6.39 -13.58
N ASP A 21 13.97 -6.66 -14.53
CA ASP A 21 13.29 -5.61 -15.30
C ASP A 21 12.19 -4.91 -14.48
N GLN A 22 11.56 -3.86 -15.03
CA GLN A 22 10.61 -3.06 -14.24
C GLN A 22 9.39 -3.87 -13.76
N PRO A 23 8.70 -4.68 -14.61
CA PRO A 23 7.63 -5.57 -14.13
C PRO A 23 8.06 -6.51 -13.01
N GLU A 24 9.23 -7.14 -13.13
CA GLU A 24 9.75 -8.07 -12.11
C GLU A 24 10.06 -7.35 -10.80
N GLN A 25 10.58 -6.12 -10.86
CA GLN A 25 10.77 -5.28 -9.68
C GLN A 25 9.43 -4.92 -9.01
N ASP A 26 8.43 -4.58 -9.83
CA ASP A 26 7.11 -4.22 -9.32
C ASP A 26 6.44 -5.41 -8.62
N GLU A 27 6.56 -6.62 -9.17
CA GLU A 27 6.11 -7.86 -8.52
C GLU A 27 6.88 -8.14 -7.23
N PHE A 28 8.21 -7.99 -7.23
CA PHE A 28 9.05 -8.18 -6.04
C PHE A 28 8.59 -7.31 -4.88
N TRP A 29 8.37 -6.01 -5.13
CA TRP A 29 7.92 -5.08 -4.08
C TRP A 29 6.47 -5.35 -3.67
N MET A 30 5.59 -5.68 -4.62
CA MET A 30 4.21 -6.02 -4.29
C MET A 30 4.11 -7.28 -3.42
N GLN A 31 4.98 -8.29 -3.61
CA GLN A 31 5.05 -9.44 -2.70
C GLN A 31 5.37 -9.02 -1.26
N LYS A 32 6.21 -7.99 -1.06
CA LYS A 32 6.50 -7.47 0.29
C LYS A 32 5.32 -6.69 0.86
N ALA A 33 4.61 -5.93 0.03
CA ALA A 33 3.36 -5.26 0.41
C ALA A 33 2.27 -6.27 0.82
N LEU A 34 2.15 -7.41 0.11
CA LEU A 34 1.24 -8.51 0.46
C LEU A 34 1.59 -9.14 1.82
N ALA A 35 2.87 -9.28 2.14
CA ALA A 35 3.30 -9.76 3.45
C ALA A 35 2.91 -8.77 4.58
N LEU A 36 2.95 -7.46 4.33
CA LEU A 36 2.44 -6.44 5.25
C LEU A 36 0.91 -6.48 5.40
N ALA A 37 0.18 -6.77 4.32
CA ALA A 37 -1.26 -7.01 4.36
C ALA A 37 -1.61 -8.27 5.18
N ASP A 38 -0.79 -9.33 5.07
CA ASP A 38 -0.95 -10.55 5.87
C ASP A 38 -0.73 -10.24 7.35
N TYR A 39 0.26 -9.41 7.66
CA TYR A 39 0.50 -8.94 9.02
C TYR A 39 -0.71 -8.13 9.54
N ALA A 40 -1.27 -7.20 8.76
CA ALA A 40 -2.47 -6.45 9.14
C ALA A 40 -3.63 -7.39 9.51
N GLN A 41 -3.87 -8.41 8.70
CA GLN A 41 -4.90 -9.42 8.97
C GLN A 41 -4.67 -10.12 10.32
N GLN A 42 -3.43 -10.49 10.63
CA GLN A 42 -3.08 -11.13 11.91
C GLN A 42 -3.34 -10.20 13.10
N GLN A 43 -3.27 -8.88 12.91
CA GLN A 43 -3.65 -7.87 13.91
C GLN A 43 -5.17 -7.60 13.96
N GLY A 44 -5.97 -8.30 13.16
CA GLY A 44 -7.43 -8.09 13.08
C GLY A 44 -7.85 -6.89 12.22
N GLU A 45 -6.92 -6.31 11.47
CA GLU A 45 -7.12 -5.16 10.59
C GLU A 45 -7.51 -5.60 9.18
N VAL A 46 -8.06 -4.68 8.38
CA VAL A 46 -8.27 -4.93 6.94
C VAL A 46 -6.90 -5.23 6.29
N PRO A 47 -6.76 -6.29 5.48
CA PRO A 47 -5.47 -6.71 4.90
C PRO A 47 -5.01 -5.77 3.79
N VAL A 48 -4.48 -4.62 4.18
CA VAL A 48 -3.84 -3.66 3.26
C VAL A 48 -2.44 -3.36 3.78
N GLY A 49 -1.45 -3.53 2.90
CA GLY A 49 -0.05 -3.25 3.15
C GLY A 49 0.50 -2.30 2.10
N ALA A 50 1.46 -1.47 2.50
CA ALA A 50 2.11 -0.51 1.62
C ALA A 50 3.59 -0.34 1.98
N LEU A 51 4.40 0.06 1.01
CA LEU A 51 5.80 0.44 1.24
C LEU A 51 6.21 1.56 0.29
N VAL A 52 7.22 2.33 0.70
CA VAL A 52 7.83 3.36 -0.14
C VAL A 52 9.24 2.94 -0.52
N VAL A 53 9.53 2.98 -1.81
CA VAL A 53 10.84 2.71 -2.40
C VAL A 53 11.44 4.00 -2.92
N LEU A 54 12.73 4.19 -2.69
CA LEU A 54 13.51 5.27 -3.26
C LEU A 54 14.89 4.71 -3.64
N LYS A 55 15.30 4.93 -4.89
CA LYS A 55 16.59 4.44 -5.42
C LYS A 55 16.77 2.92 -5.20
N GLN A 56 15.76 2.12 -5.57
CA GLN A 56 15.75 0.66 -5.41
C GLN A 56 15.80 0.15 -3.97
N GLN A 57 15.65 1.01 -2.97
CA GLN A 57 15.66 0.64 -1.56
C GLN A 57 14.32 0.98 -0.91
N CYS A 58 13.77 0.05 -0.13
CA CYS A 58 12.61 0.32 0.71
C CYS A 58 13.01 1.24 1.88
N ILE A 59 12.43 2.43 1.93
CA ILE A 59 12.71 3.44 2.97
C ILE A 59 11.68 3.44 4.09
N SER A 60 10.47 2.94 3.83
CA SER A 60 9.41 2.83 4.82
C SER A 60 8.38 1.77 4.46
N VAL A 61 7.63 1.35 5.47
CA VAL A 61 6.53 0.38 5.36
C VAL A 61 5.31 0.88 6.12
N GLY A 62 4.14 0.40 5.72
CA GLY A 62 2.87 0.70 6.34
C GLY A 62 1.90 -0.45 6.17
N TYR A 63 0.96 -0.55 7.09
CA TYR A 63 -0.19 -1.44 7.00
C TYR A 63 -1.38 -0.78 7.69
N ASN A 64 -2.59 -1.20 7.33
CA ASN A 64 -3.81 -0.64 7.92
C ASN A 64 -3.84 -0.86 9.44
N GLN A 65 -4.06 0.20 10.20
CA GLN A 65 -4.02 0.22 11.68
C GLN A 65 -5.18 1.03 12.28
N SER A 66 -6.24 1.27 11.50
CA SER A 66 -7.36 2.14 11.88
C SER A 66 -8.09 1.68 13.14
N ILE A 67 -8.20 0.37 13.38
CA ILE A 67 -8.85 -0.18 14.58
C ILE A 67 -7.93 -0.03 15.79
N ALA A 68 -6.68 -0.51 15.67
CA ALA A 68 -5.71 -0.56 16.76
C ALA A 68 -5.28 0.82 17.26
N LEU A 69 -5.17 1.80 16.35
CA LEU A 69 -4.76 3.17 16.70
C LEU A 69 -5.94 4.11 16.95
N HIS A 70 -7.18 3.64 16.78
CA HIS A 70 -8.37 4.49 16.83
C HIS A 70 -8.25 5.74 15.93
N ASP A 71 -7.55 5.60 14.81
CA ASP A 71 -7.19 6.70 13.91
C ASP A 71 -7.82 6.44 12.53
N PRO A 72 -8.82 7.25 12.11
CA PRO A 72 -9.47 7.07 10.82
C PRO A 72 -8.54 7.32 9.62
N THR A 73 -7.34 7.88 9.86
CA THR A 73 -6.33 8.15 8.83
C THR A 73 -5.25 7.08 8.75
N ALA A 74 -5.23 6.09 9.64
CA ALA A 74 -4.17 5.07 9.74
C ALA A 74 -4.26 3.97 8.66
N HIS A 75 -4.48 4.36 7.41
CA HIS A 75 -4.36 3.51 6.24
C HIS A 75 -2.90 3.20 5.92
N ALA A 76 -2.66 2.09 5.22
CA ALA A 76 -1.31 1.61 4.93
C ALA A 76 -0.43 2.67 4.25
N GLU A 77 -0.98 3.37 3.25
CA GLU A 77 -0.29 4.42 2.49
C GLU A 77 0.08 5.61 3.37
N ILE A 78 -0.84 6.04 4.25
CA ILE A 78 -0.59 7.14 5.18
C ILE A 78 0.51 6.77 6.17
N MET A 79 0.47 5.55 6.71
CA MET A 79 1.50 5.07 7.64
C MET A 79 2.87 5.00 6.96
N ALA A 80 2.93 4.49 5.73
CA ALA A 80 4.18 4.41 4.96
C ALA A 80 4.73 5.81 4.60
N LEU A 81 3.88 6.74 4.16
CA LEU A 81 4.27 8.11 3.85
C LEU A 81 4.75 8.89 5.08
N ARG A 82 4.06 8.74 6.22
CA ARG A 82 4.47 9.37 7.50
C ARG A 82 5.86 8.93 7.90
N GLN A 83 6.13 7.62 7.86
CA GLN A 83 7.45 7.09 8.17
C GLN A 83 8.51 7.55 7.14
N ALA A 84 8.19 7.53 5.84
CA ALA A 84 9.11 8.01 4.80
C ALA A 84 9.48 9.48 5.00
N GLY A 85 8.52 10.34 5.33
CA GLY A 85 8.77 11.76 5.58
C GLY A 85 9.69 11.99 6.78
N GLN A 86 9.58 11.17 7.83
CA GLN A 86 10.49 11.19 8.98
C GLN A 86 11.90 10.71 8.59
N VAL A 87 12.02 9.63 7.82
CA VAL A 87 13.32 9.10 7.36
C VAL A 87 14.03 10.12 6.47
N MET A 88 13.30 10.76 5.56
CA MET A 88 13.85 11.72 4.61
C MET A 88 13.99 13.14 5.19
N GLN A 89 13.47 13.38 6.40
CA GLN A 89 13.33 14.72 7.00
C GLN A 89 12.69 15.73 6.02
N ASN A 90 11.74 15.25 5.21
CA ASN A 90 11.11 16.01 4.16
C ASN A 90 9.72 15.45 3.86
N TYR A 91 8.71 16.32 3.83
CA TYR A 91 7.35 15.91 3.50
C TYR A 91 7.16 15.61 2.01
N ARG A 92 8.09 16.06 1.16
CA ARG A 92 8.14 15.72 -0.27
C ARG A 92 9.11 14.57 -0.49
N LEU A 93 8.68 13.61 -1.28
CA LEU A 93 9.35 12.37 -1.64
C LEU A 93 9.46 12.26 -3.18
N PRO A 94 10.12 13.23 -3.86
CA PRO A 94 10.29 13.16 -5.30
C PRO A 94 11.07 11.91 -5.69
N ALA A 95 10.74 11.32 -6.84
CA ALA A 95 11.29 10.05 -7.33
C ALA A 95 10.98 8.82 -6.46
N ALA A 96 10.20 8.96 -5.38
CA ALA A 96 9.76 7.82 -4.60
C ALA A 96 8.61 7.09 -5.31
N GLU A 97 8.58 5.78 -5.14
CA GLU A 97 7.56 4.89 -5.65
C GLU A 97 6.80 4.29 -4.46
N LEU A 98 5.48 4.29 -4.51
CA LEU A 98 4.65 3.68 -3.48
C LEU A 98 3.97 2.44 -4.01
N TYR A 99 4.17 1.33 -3.33
CA TYR A 99 3.51 0.05 -3.59
C TYR A 99 2.42 -0.16 -2.55
N VAL A 100 1.20 -0.55 -2.97
CA VAL A 100 0.09 -0.82 -2.06
C VAL A 100 -0.81 -1.95 -2.58
N THR A 101 -1.30 -2.81 -1.70
CA THR A 101 -2.06 -4.00 -2.14
C THR A 101 -3.47 -3.70 -2.67
N LEU A 102 -4.02 -2.54 -2.35
CA LEU A 102 -5.36 -2.09 -2.76
C LEU A 102 -5.30 -0.68 -3.34
N GLU A 103 -6.12 -0.39 -4.35
CA GLU A 103 -6.27 0.94 -4.92
C GLU A 103 -6.54 2.00 -3.83
N PRO A 104 -5.76 3.11 -3.80
CA PRO A 104 -5.93 4.13 -2.80
C PRO A 104 -7.29 4.81 -2.82
N CYS A 105 -7.86 5.06 -1.63
CA CYS A 105 -9.03 5.92 -1.47
C CYS A 105 -8.67 7.41 -1.67
N ALA A 106 -9.67 8.29 -1.69
CA ALA A 106 -9.47 9.73 -1.94
C ALA A 106 -8.48 10.41 -0.96
N MET A 107 -8.50 10.00 0.32
CA MET A 107 -7.57 10.49 1.34
C MET A 107 -6.13 10.12 0.98
N CYS A 108 -5.87 8.83 0.76
CA CYS A 108 -4.55 8.32 0.43
C CYS A 108 -4.06 8.89 -0.91
N ALA A 109 -4.90 8.90 -1.94
CA ALA A 109 -4.56 9.47 -3.24
C ALA A 109 -4.14 10.95 -3.15
N THR A 110 -4.86 11.76 -2.37
CA THR A 110 -4.50 13.17 -2.13
C THR A 110 -3.21 13.29 -1.32
N ALA A 111 -2.97 12.40 -0.35
CA ALA A 111 -1.70 12.37 0.38
C ALA A 111 -0.50 12.08 -0.54
N LEU A 112 -0.65 11.19 -1.52
CA LEU A 112 0.37 10.90 -2.54
C LEU A 112 0.70 12.14 -3.39
N VAL A 113 -0.32 12.91 -3.78
CA VAL A 113 -0.15 14.21 -4.47
C VAL A 113 0.67 15.18 -3.61
N HIS A 114 0.33 15.32 -2.33
CA HIS A 114 1.08 16.20 -1.42
C HIS A 114 2.53 15.73 -1.20
N ALA A 115 2.74 14.41 -1.14
CA ALA A 115 4.04 13.78 -0.99
C ALA A 115 4.90 13.85 -2.26
N ARG A 116 4.36 14.21 -3.43
CA ARG A 116 5.13 14.33 -4.68
C ARG A 116 5.80 13.04 -5.13
N ILE A 117 5.18 11.89 -4.87
CA ILE A 117 5.68 10.60 -5.36
C ILE A 117 5.77 10.62 -6.89
N ALA A 118 6.68 9.83 -7.45
CA ALA A 118 6.78 9.70 -8.91
C ALA A 118 5.79 8.67 -9.45
N ARG A 119 5.67 7.51 -8.77
CA ARG A 119 4.86 6.38 -9.25
C ARG A 119 4.07 5.74 -8.11
N LEU A 120 2.82 5.41 -8.39
CA LEU A 120 1.98 4.55 -7.57
C LEU A 120 1.84 3.20 -8.29
N ILE A 121 2.10 2.12 -7.56
CA ILE A 121 1.91 0.76 -8.03
C ILE A 121 0.92 0.09 -7.07
N TYR A 122 -0.23 -0.35 -7.58
CA TYR A 122 -1.23 -1.01 -6.75
C TYR A 122 -1.66 -2.37 -7.26
N GLY A 123 -2.08 -3.23 -6.32
CA GLY A 123 -2.56 -4.57 -6.59
C GLY A 123 -4.02 -4.58 -7.05
N ALA A 124 -4.94 -4.87 -6.14
CA ALA A 124 -6.36 -4.95 -6.47
C ALA A 124 -6.99 -3.58 -6.67
N SER A 125 -7.89 -3.44 -7.64
CA SER A 125 -8.77 -2.26 -7.75
C SER A 125 -9.81 -2.24 -6.61
N ASP A 126 -10.30 -1.05 -6.27
CA ASP A 126 -11.41 -0.85 -5.34
C ASP A 126 -12.61 -0.21 -6.05
N PRO A 127 -13.54 -1.03 -6.61
CA PRO A 127 -14.70 -0.52 -7.30
C PRO A 127 -15.64 0.33 -6.44
N LYS A 128 -15.53 0.30 -5.10
CA LYS A 128 -16.44 1.02 -4.20
C LYS A 128 -15.93 2.41 -3.85
N SER A 129 -14.64 2.54 -3.58
CA SER A 129 -14.06 3.79 -3.06
C SER A 129 -12.69 4.18 -3.63
N GLY A 130 -12.18 3.41 -4.59
CA GLY A 130 -10.91 3.68 -5.26
C GLY A 130 -10.92 5.03 -5.98
N ALA A 131 -9.90 5.85 -5.72
CA ALA A 131 -9.78 7.21 -6.23
C ALA A 131 -8.63 7.39 -7.22
N VAL A 132 -8.12 6.27 -7.77
CA VAL A 132 -7.02 6.26 -8.73
C VAL A 132 -7.40 5.43 -9.98
N GLY A 133 -8.68 5.52 -10.38
CA GLY A 133 -9.20 4.84 -11.56
C GLY A 133 -10.65 4.34 -11.40
N SER A 134 -11.04 3.86 -10.22
CA SER A 134 -12.36 3.23 -10.03
C SER A 134 -13.53 4.23 -10.00
N GLN A 135 -13.58 5.09 -8.98
CA GLN A 135 -14.66 6.08 -8.82
C GLN A 135 -14.27 7.45 -9.37
N ILE A 136 -13.02 7.84 -9.14
CA ILE A 136 -12.40 9.07 -9.63
C ILE A 136 -10.93 8.77 -9.93
N ASN A 137 -10.25 9.66 -10.65
CA ASN A 137 -8.82 9.56 -10.89
C ASN A 137 -8.12 10.83 -10.40
N LEU A 138 -7.69 10.82 -9.14
CA LEU A 138 -6.96 11.94 -8.53
C LEU A 138 -5.48 11.99 -8.94
N ALA A 139 -4.91 10.88 -9.43
CA ALA A 139 -3.52 10.85 -9.90
C ALA A 139 -3.26 11.75 -11.12
N GLN A 140 -4.31 12.01 -11.92
CA GLN A 140 -4.25 12.78 -13.16
C GLN A 140 -5.18 14.00 -13.15
N CYS A 141 -5.60 14.46 -11.97
CA CYS A 141 -6.56 15.55 -11.88
C CYS A 141 -5.90 16.91 -12.20
N ALA A 142 -6.47 17.67 -13.14
CA ALA A 142 -5.84 18.87 -13.69
C ALA A 142 -5.70 20.04 -12.70
N PHE A 143 -6.59 20.14 -11.70
CA PHE A 143 -6.51 21.22 -10.70
C PHE A 143 -5.52 20.93 -9.56
N LEU A 144 -5.06 19.68 -9.45
CA LEU A 144 -4.04 19.31 -8.48
C LEU A 144 -2.66 19.71 -8.99
N ASN A 145 -1.81 20.15 -8.06
CA ASN A 145 -0.51 20.71 -8.39
C ASN A 145 0.60 19.66 -8.57
N HIS A 146 0.25 18.37 -8.55
CA HIS A 146 1.13 17.22 -8.81
C HIS A 146 0.34 16.13 -9.52
N GLN A 147 0.98 15.43 -10.45
CA GLN A 147 0.48 14.21 -11.07
C GLN A 147 1.57 13.16 -10.98
N PHE A 148 1.18 11.89 -10.89
CA PHE A 148 2.11 10.77 -10.77
C PHE A 148 1.67 9.61 -11.67
N GLU A 149 2.63 8.77 -12.06
CA GLU A 149 2.33 7.60 -12.89
C GLU A 149 1.64 6.52 -12.06
N VAL A 150 0.80 5.72 -12.72
CA VAL A 150 0.02 4.66 -12.08
C VAL A 150 0.26 3.36 -12.80
N VAL A 151 0.69 2.34 -12.07
CA VAL A 151 0.67 0.94 -12.50
C VAL A 151 -0.35 0.20 -11.65
N GLN A 152 -1.27 -0.51 -12.30
CA GLN A 152 -2.38 -1.19 -11.66
C GLN A 152 -2.33 -2.69 -11.91
N GLY A 153 -2.87 -3.48 -10.99
CA GLY A 153 -3.07 -4.91 -11.17
C GLY A 153 -1.85 -5.78 -10.86
N VAL A 154 -0.76 -5.21 -10.34
CA VAL A 154 0.44 -5.99 -9.98
C VAL A 154 0.08 -6.94 -8.86
N LEU A 155 0.11 -8.25 -9.12
CA LEU A 155 -0.40 -9.29 -8.21
C LEU A 155 -1.82 -9.02 -7.68
N GLY A 156 -2.66 -8.35 -8.48
CA GLY A 156 -3.98 -7.89 -8.05
C GLY A 156 -4.95 -9.01 -7.67
N GLU A 157 -4.85 -10.18 -8.32
CA GLU A 157 -5.64 -11.35 -7.95
C GLU A 157 -5.33 -11.81 -6.52
N GLN A 158 -4.05 -11.86 -6.15
CA GLN A 158 -3.62 -12.30 -4.81
C GLN A 158 -4.11 -11.34 -3.73
N ALA A 159 -3.97 -10.02 -3.97
CA ALA A 159 -4.48 -8.99 -3.06
C ALA A 159 -6.00 -9.06 -2.91
N SER A 160 -6.73 -9.27 -4.01
CA SER A 160 -8.20 -9.36 -4.02
C SER A 160 -8.69 -10.61 -3.26
N LEU A 161 -8.02 -11.75 -3.44
CA LEU A 161 -8.32 -13.00 -2.73
C LEU A 161 -8.14 -12.84 -1.22
N GLN A 162 -7.05 -12.21 -0.80
CA GLN A 162 -6.75 -11.94 0.62
C GLN A 162 -7.83 -11.05 1.25
N LEU A 163 -8.18 -9.94 0.60
CA LEU A 163 -9.22 -9.02 1.06
C LEU A 163 -10.60 -9.69 1.14
N SER A 164 -10.94 -10.48 0.12
CA SER A 164 -12.21 -11.22 0.05
C SER A 164 -12.31 -12.28 1.15
N ALA A 165 -11.23 -13.01 1.42
CA ALA A 165 -11.15 -14.01 2.47
C ALA A 165 -11.37 -13.38 3.85
N PHE A 166 -10.73 -12.23 4.13
CA PHE A 166 -10.90 -11.49 5.38
C PHE A 166 -12.36 -11.12 5.64
N PHE A 167 -13.03 -10.46 4.69
CA PHE A 167 -14.42 -10.07 4.88
C PHE A 167 -15.38 -11.25 4.94
N LYS A 168 -15.09 -12.35 4.23
CA LYS A 168 -15.86 -13.60 4.35
C LYS A 168 -15.76 -14.14 5.77
N GLN A 169 -14.56 -14.21 6.35
CA GLN A 169 -14.36 -14.66 7.72
C GLN A 169 -15.08 -13.77 8.74
N ARG A 170 -14.99 -12.44 8.62
CA ARG A 170 -15.70 -11.51 9.52
C ARG A 170 -17.22 -11.67 9.49
N ARG A 171 -17.81 -11.90 8.30
CA ARG A 171 -19.26 -12.16 8.17
C ARG A 171 -19.67 -13.47 8.85
N LEU A 172 -18.85 -14.51 8.78
CA LEU A 172 -19.11 -15.79 9.45
C LEU A 172 -19.08 -15.64 10.97
N VAL A 173 -18.07 -14.96 11.52
CA VAL A 173 -17.95 -14.70 12.96
C VAL A 173 -19.17 -13.91 13.47
N LYS A 174 -19.57 -12.85 12.76
CA LYS A 174 -20.75 -12.05 13.14
C LYS A 174 -22.04 -12.89 13.16
N LYS A 175 -22.20 -13.85 12.25
CA LYS A 175 -23.37 -14.74 12.20
C LYS A 175 -23.39 -15.76 13.33
N GLN A 176 -22.24 -16.17 13.85
CA GLN A 176 -22.15 -17.11 14.99
C GLN A 176 -22.40 -16.43 16.34
N GLN A 177 -22.24 -15.11 16.40
CA GLN A 177 -22.44 -14.29 17.59
C GLN A 177 -23.85 -13.66 17.68
N ALA A 178 -24.68 -13.86 16.65
CA ALA A 178 -26.05 -13.37 16.55
C ALA A 178 -27.04 -14.53 16.74
#